data_AF-A0A7R8XGJ9-F1
#
_entry.id   AF-A0A7R8XGJ9-F1
#
_cell.length_a   1.000
_cell.length_b   1.000
_cell.length_c   1.000
_cell.angle_alpha   90.00
_cell.angle_beta   90.00
_cell.angle_gamma   90.00
#
_symmetry.space_group_name_H-M   'P 1'
#
loop_
_entity.id
_entity.type
_entity.pdbx_description
1 polymer ?
#
loop_
_entity_poly.entity_id
_entity_poly.type
_entity_poly.pdbx_seq_one_letter_code
_entity_poly.pdbx_strand_id
1 'polypeptide(L)'
;MSRKKGLSLEEKRERMVTLLQEKQDFFQLKELEKLAPKEKGIIAQSVKDVIQSLVDDGLVESDKIGTSVYFWSFPTKAANTKKRKLEDVTNSLADIQQKRQKLKDVLDQAKVHVASLVLKRRMSRKKGLSLEEKRERMVTLLQEKQDFFQLKELEKLAPKEKGIIAQSVKDVIQSLVDDGLVESDKIGTSVYFWSFPTYGVPPFPLSIFVLADDVIIFYSWEVQVAREAANRWLDNILSVKSWCRNRFNIDEAVLNKQFGIPEDMDYLDT
;
A
#
# COMPACT_ATOMS: atom_id res chain seq x y z
N MET A 1 -58.56 40.45 31.26
CA MET A 1 -58.30 39.20 32.02
C MET A 1 -57.95 38.09 31.02
N SER A 2 -56.69 38.02 30.59
CA SER A 2 -56.25 37.02 29.62
C SER A 2 -56.22 35.63 30.26
N ARG A 3 -56.87 34.66 29.62
CA ARG A 3 -56.89 33.26 30.04
C ARG A 3 -55.44 32.76 30.12
N LYS A 4 -55.03 32.29 31.29
CA LYS A 4 -53.71 31.71 31.55
C LYS A 4 -53.39 30.68 30.45
N LYS A 5 -52.41 30.98 29.59
CA LYS A 5 -51.84 30.01 28.64
C LYS A 5 -51.45 28.77 29.45
N GLY A 6 -51.98 27.61 29.09
CA GLY A 6 -51.59 26.35 29.71
C GLY A 6 -50.08 26.14 29.52
N LEU A 7 -49.42 25.56 30.54
CA LEU A 7 -48.03 25.13 30.44
C LEU A 7 -47.86 24.26 29.19
N SER A 8 -46.87 24.60 28.36
CA SER A 8 -46.48 23.79 27.21
C SER A 8 -46.03 22.39 27.67
N LEU A 9 -46.08 21.41 26.76
CA LEU A 9 -45.65 20.05 27.08
C LEU A 9 -44.19 20.02 27.56
N GLU A 10 -43.34 20.85 26.97
CA GLU A 10 -41.92 20.93 27.32
C GLU A 10 -41.69 21.54 28.71
N GLU A 11 -42.42 22.59 29.08
CA GLU A 11 -42.38 23.15 30.44
C GLU A 11 -42.90 22.15 31.50
N LYS A 12 -43.90 21.32 31.15
CA LYS A 12 -44.38 20.26 32.05
C LYS A 12 -43.31 19.18 32.25
N ARG A 13 -42.59 18.83 31.19
CA ARG A 13 -41.48 17.86 31.22
C ARG A 13 -40.33 18.36 32.08
N GLU A 14 -39.91 19.60 31.87
CA GLU A 14 -38.82 20.21 32.63
C GLU A 14 -39.17 20.28 34.13
N ARG A 15 -40.35 20.78 34.47
CA ARG A 15 -40.79 20.85 35.88
C ARG A 15 -40.92 19.49 36.55
N MET A 16 -41.32 18.45 35.81
CA MET A 16 -41.38 17.09 36.34
C MET A 16 -39.97 16.54 36.63
N VAL A 17 -39.02 16.75 35.72
CA VAL A 17 -37.62 16.37 35.92
C VAL A 17 -37.01 17.14 37.09
N THR A 18 -37.27 18.44 37.21
CA THR A 18 -36.81 19.25 38.35
C THR A 18 -37.36 18.72 39.67
N LEU A 19 -38.64 18.33 39.74
CA LEU A 19 -39.22 17.76 40.96
C LEU A 19 -38.56 16.42 41.35
N LEU A 20 -38.34 15.55 40.37
CA LEU A 20 -37.68 14.25 40.61
C LEU A 20 -36.22 14.45 41.07
N GLN A 21 -35.52 15.43 40.49
CA GLN A 21 -34.13 15.77 40.84
C GLN A 21 -34.00 16.51 42.17
N GLU A 22 -34.99 17.33 42.55
CA GLU A 22 -35.05 18.02 43.85
C GLU A 22 -35.32 17.02 44.97
N LYS A 23 -36.22 16.07 44.76
CA LYS A 23 -36.57 15.09 45.81
C LYS A 23 -35.59 13.93 45.91
N GLN A 24 -34.87 13.61 44.83
CA GLN A 24 -33.87 12.52 44.79
C GLN A 24 -34.39 11.19 45.34
N ASP A 25 -35.66 10.89 45.10
CA ASP A 25 -36.35 9.72 45.66
C ASP A 25 -37.06 8.94 44.55
N PHE A 26 -37.52 7.74 44.89
CA PHE A 26 -38.25 6.84 44.01
C PHE A 26 -39.74 7.09 44.15
N PHE A 27 -40.44 7.28 43.04
CA PHE A 27 -41.87 7.53 43.08
C PHE A 27 -42.66 6.50 42.28
N GLN A 28 -43.80 6.10 42.81
CA GLN A 28 -44.80 5.35 42.06
C GLN A 28 -45.71 6.30 41.26
N LEU A 29 -46.36 5.78 40.22
CA LEU A 29 -47.30 6.55 39.40
C LEU A 29 -48.38 7.27 40.26
N LYS A 30 -48.94 6.57 41.24
CA LYS A 30 -49.96 7.12 42.17
C LYS A 30 -49.43 8.24 43.06
N GLU A 31 -48.14 8.22 43.38
CA GLU A 31 -47.49 9.24 44.21
C GLU A 31 -47.19 10.48 43.38
N LEU A 32 -46.75 10.29 42.12
CA LEU A 32 -46.54 11.38 41.16
C LEU A 32 -47.85 12.08 40.80
N GLU A 33 -48.96 11.35 40.69
CA GLU A 33 -50.29 11.94 40.47
C GLU A 33 -50.75 12.85 41.62
N LYS A 34 -50.24 12.66 42.84
CA LYS A 34 -50.52 13.54 44.00
C LYS A 34 -49.51 14.66 44.17
N LEU A 35 -48.22 14.38 43.92
CA LEU A 35 -47.13 15.35 44.09
C LEU A 35 -47.07 16.37 42.95
N ALA A 36 -47.32 15.95 41.71
CA ALA A 36 -47.20 16.81 40.54
C ALA A 36 -48.22 17.97 40.48
N PRO A 37 -49.51 17.78 40.87
CA PRO A 37 -50.43 18.90 41.04
C PRO A 37 -50.08 19.80 42.22
N LYS A 38 -49.55 19.23 43.32
CA LYS A 38 -49.29 19.94 44.59
C LYS A 38 -48.03 20.82 44.54
N GLU A 39 -46.97 20.37 43.87
CA GLU A 39 -45.67 21.06 43.87
C GLU A 39 -45.45 21.94 42.64
N LYS A 40 -45.85 21.48 41.45
CA LYS A 40 -45.51 22.16 40.18
C LYS A 40 -46.73 22.54 39.33
N GLY A 41 -47.94 22.26 39.81
CA GLY A 41 -49.20 22.63 39.15
C GLY A 41 -49.49 21.86 37.86
N ILE A 42 -48.96 20.63 37.74
CA ILE A 42 -49.20 19.75 36.59
C ILE A 42 -50.59 19.10 36.75
N ILE A 43 -51.37 19.07 35.67
CA ILE A 43 -52.71 18.44 35.67
C ILE A 43 -52.53 16.93 35.85
N ALA A 44 -53.18 16.32 36.85
CA ALA A 44 -53.03 14.90 37.20
C ALA A 44 -53.21 13.96 35.99
N GLN A 45 -54.19 14.26 35.12
CA GLN A 45 -54.44 13.52 33.89
C GLN A 45 -53.26 13.53 32.89
N SER A 46 -52.40 14.55 32.93
CA SER A 46 -51.23 14.67 32.05
C SER A 46 -49.93 14.10 32.64
N VAL A 47 -49.93 13.73 33.92
CA VAL A 47 -48.72 13.24 34.62
C VAL A 47 -48.23 11.94 33.98
N LYS A 48 -49.15 11.03 33.66
CA LYS A 48 -48.86 9.75 33.01
C LYS A 48 -48.17 9.95 31.65
N ASP A 49 -48.76 10.76 30.77
CA ASP A 49 -48.22 11.02 29.43
C ASP A 49 -46.87 11.75 29.48
N VAL A 50 -46.72 12.70 30.40
CA VAL A 50 -45.47 13.44 30.60
C VAL A 50 -44.35 12.52 31.09
N ILE A 51 -44.61 11.66 32.08
CA ILE A 51 -43.62 10.68 32.57
C ILE A 51 -43.25 9.70 31.47
N GLN A 52 -44.24 9.15 30.75
CA GLN A 52 -43.99 8.24 29.64
C GLN A 52 -43.07 8.89 28.59
N SER A 53 -43.38 10.13 28.16
CA SER A 53 -42.53 10.87 27.22
C SER A 53 -41.11 11.12 27.74
N LEU A 54 -40.94 11.29 29.06
CA LEU A 54 -39.63 11.51 29.69
C LEU A 54 -38.83 10.21 29.78
N VAL A 55 -39.50 9.08 29.96
CA VAL A 55 -38.90 7.74 29.91
C VAL A 55 -38.48 7.41 28.48
N ASP A 56 -39.32 7.70 27.48
CA ASP A 56 -39.02 7.45 26.07
C ASP A 56 -37.78 8.24 25.58
N ASP A 57 -37.62 9.50 26.05
CA ASP A 57 -36.44 10.32 25.76
C ASP A 57 -35.22 9.98 26.67
N GLY A 58 -35.37 9.03 27.60
CA GLY A 58 -34.30 8.58 28.50
C GLY A 58 -33.87 9.60 29.55
N LEU A 59 -34.72 10.59 29.86
CA LEU A 59 -34.50 11.60 30.89
C LEU A 59 -34.92 11.12 32.29
N VAL A 60 -35.95 10.29 32.36
CA VAL A 60 -36.43 9.65 33.60
C VAL A 60 -36.24 8.14 33.46
N GLU A 61 -35.73 7.51 34.51
CA GLU A 61 -35.65 6.06 34.57
C GLU A 61 -36.97 5.49 35.06
N SER A 62 -37.30 4.31 34.54
CA SER A 62 -38.39 3.51 35.05
C SER A 62 -37.91 2.08 35.24
N ASP A 63 -38.27 1.46 36.36
CA ASP A 63 -38.05 0.04 36.60
C ASP A 63 -39.23 -0.59 37.30
N LYS A 64 -39.48 -1.86 36.96
CA LYS A 64 -40.63 -2.62 37.45
C LYS A 64 -40.16 -3.60 38.52
N ILE A 65 -40.44 -3.26 39.77
CA ILE A 65 -40.15 -4.12 40.91
C ILE A 65 -41.46 -4.80 41.33
N GLY A 66 -41.59 -6.09 40.99
CA GLY A 66 -42.80 -6.87 41.23
C GLY A 66 -44.00 -6.40 40.40
N THR A 67 -45.05 -5.93 41.08
CA THR A 67 -46.27 -5.40 40.44
C THR A 67 -46.25 -3.88 40.22
N SER A 68 -45.24 -3.18 40.76
CA SER A 68 -45.19 -1.73 40.77
C SER A 68 -44.05 -1.20 39.90
N VAL A 69 -44.32 -0.11 39.18
CA VAL A 69 -43.31 0.62 38.40
C VAL A 69 -42.87 1.83 39.19
N TYR A 70 -41.55 1.96 39.37
CA TYR A 70 -40.90 3.06 40.05
C TYR A 70 -40.24 3.98 39.04
N PHE A 71 -40.33 5.28 39.28
CA PHE A 71 -39.74 6.32 38.44
C PHE A 71 -38.78 7.17 39.27
N TRP A 72 -37.60 7.46 38.71
CA TRP A 72 -36.61 8.33 39.35
C TRP A 72 -35.76 9.06 38.32
N SER A 73 -35.12 10.14 38.73
CA SER A 73 -34.13 10.85 37.92
C SER A 73 -33.10 11.50 38.83
N PHE A 74 -31.84 11.07 38.72
CA PHE A 74 -30.73 11.67 39.47
C PHE A 74 -29.96 12.70 38.62
N PRO A 75 -29.56 13.85 39.20
CA PRO A 75 -28.74 14.86 38.51
C PRO A 75 -27.45 14.27 37.92
N THR A 76 -26.84 13.32 38.64
CA THR A 76 -25.58 12.65 38.27
C THR A 76 -25.69 11.87 36.96
N LYS A 77 -26.85 11.31 36.63
CA LYS A 77 -27.03 10.53 35.40
C LYS A 77 -27.15 11.42 34.16
N ALA A 78 -27.88 12.53 34.25
CA ALA A 78 -27.95 13.53 33.18
C ALA A 78 -26.56 14.13 32.87
N ALA A 79 -25.75 14.38 33.91
CA ALA A 79 -24.38 14.82 33.78
C ALA A 79 -23.48 13.77 33.11
N ASN A 80 -23.58 12.50 33.53
CA ASN A 80 -22.80 11.41 32.95
C ASN A 80 -23.15 11.11 31.49
N THR A 81 -24.43 11.17 31.10
CA THR A 81 -24.83 11.00 29.69
C THR A 81 -24.29 12.12 28.80
N LYS A 82 -24.30 13.38 29.29
CA LYS A 82 -23.68 14.50 28.57
C LYS A 82 -22.16 14.32 28.48
N LYS A 83 -21.50 13.89 29.56
CA LYS A 83 -20.06 13.64 29.59
C LYS A 83 -19.63 12.52 28.62
N ARG A 84 -20.36 11.40 28.58
CA ARG A 84 -20.13 10.31 27.62
C ARG A 84 -20.27 10.78 26.17
N LYS A 85 -21.35 11.50 25.84
CA LYS A 85 -21.54 12.06 24.50
C LYS A 85 -20.45 13.06 24.12
N LEU A 86 -19.99 13.89 25.06
CA LEU A 86 -18.85 14.79 24.84
C LEU A 86 -17.57 14.00 24.56
N GLU A 87 -17.32 12.95 25.30
CA GLU A 87 -16.16 12.06 25.13
C GLU A 87 -16.19 11.34 23.78
N ASP A 88 -17.33 10.78 23.37
CA ASP A 88 -17.52 10.14 22.06
C ASP A 88 -17.29 11.10 20.89
N VAL A 89 -17.84 12.32 20.99
CA VAL A 89 -17.64 13.37 19.98
C VAL A 89 -16.19 13.84 19.94
N THR A 90 -15.52 13.91 21.09
CA THR A 90 -14.11 14.31 21.20
C THR A 90 -13.19 13.26 20.58
N ASN A 91 -13.44 11.97 20.84
CA ASN A 91 -12.73 10.86 20.22
C ASN A 91 -12.93 10.84 18.70
N SER A 92 -14.18 11.03 18.24
CA SER A 92 -14.50 11.11 16.81
C SER A 92 -13.81 12.29 16.12
N LEU A 93 -13.71 13.44 16.82
CA LEU A 93 -13.03 14.63 16.31
C LEU A 93 -11.52 14.41 16.22
N ALA A 94 -10.91 13.74 17.20
CA ALA A 94 -9.50 13.36 17.17
C ALA A 94 -9.18 12.42 16.00
N ASP A 95 -10.02 11.40 15.76
CA ASP A 95 -9.88 10.48 14.63
C ASP A 95 -9.96 11.20 13.27
N ILE A 96 -10.94 12.09 13.13
CA ILE A 96 -11.11 12.89 11.90
C ILE A 96 -9.93 13.83 11.70
N GLN A 97 -9.41 14.45 12.76
CA GLN A 97 -8.21 15.29 12.68
C GLN A 97 -6.99 14.49 12.25
N GLN A 98 -6.79 13.29 12.80
CA GLN A 98 -5.68 12.41 12.42
C GLN A 98 -5.78 11.99 10.95
N LYS A 99 -6.98 11.62 10.48
CA LYS A 99 -7.22 11.33 9.05
C LYS A 99 -6.90 12.55 8.18
N ARG A 100 -7.35 13.74 8.58
CA ARG A 100 -7.08 14.98 7.84
C ARG A 100 -5.59 15.28 7.75
N GLN A 101 -4.81 14.99 8.80
CA GLN A 101 -3.37 15.16 8.77
C GLN A 101 -2.69 14.17 7.81
N LYS A 102 -3.04 12.88 7.90
CA LYS A 102 -2.53 11.85 6.98
C LYS A 102 -2.81 12.19 5.51
N LEU A 103 -4.03 12.66 5.19
CA LEU A 103 -4.38 13.08 3.83
C LEU A 103 -3.57 14.30 3.35
N LYS A 104 -3.27 15.26 4.24
CA LYS A 104 -2.40 16.39 3.89
C LYS A 104 -0.98 15.95 3.58
N ASP A 105 -0.43 15.06 4.40
CA ASP A 105 0.93 14.54 4.19
C ASP A 105 1.03 13.80 2.85
N VAL A 106 0.02 12.99 2.50
CA VAL A 106 -0.06 12.33 1.18
C VAL A 106 -0.19 13.35 0.05
N LEU A 107 -0.98 14.40 0.22
CA LEU A 107 -1.14 15.45 -0.79
C LEU A 107 0.18 16.19 -1.04
N ASP A 108 0.92 16.52 0.02
CA ASP A 108 2.20 17.22 -0.10
C ASP A 108 3.28 16.31 -0.70
N GLN A 109 3.31 15.01 -0.35
CA GLN A 109 4.13 14.02 -1.04
C GLN A 109 3.79 13.92 -2.53
N ALA A 110 2.51 13.87 -2.88
CA ALA A 110 2.06 13.84 -4.27
C ALA A 110 2.45 15.11 -5.04
N LYS A 111 2.34 16.30 -4.43
CA LYS A 111 2.78 17.57 -5.05
C LYS A 111 4.28 17.58 -5.31
N VAL A 112 5.10 17.12 -4.36
CA VAL A 112 6.56 17.03 -4.53
C VAL A 112 6.90 16.03 -5.64
N HIS A 113 6.22 14.88 -5.69
CA HIS A 113 6.41 13.89 -6.73
C HIS A 113 6.02 14.41 -8.12
N VAL A 114 4.88 15.10 -8.24
CA VAL A 114 4.47 15.72 -9.51
C VAL A 114 5.46 16.79 -9.94
N ALA A 115 5.93 17.64 -9.02
CA ALA A 115 6.93 18.67 -9.31
C ALA A 115 8.26 18.05 -9.81
N SER A 116 8.73 16.96 -9.18
CA SER A 116 9.94 16.26 -9.60
C SER A 116 9.79 15.59 -10.96
N LEU A 117 8.63 15.00 -11.26
CA LEU A 117 8.31 14.45 -12.58
C LEU A 117 8.25 15.53 -13.67
N VAL A 118 7.64 16.67 -13.39
CA VAL A 118 7.60 17.81 -14.33
C VAL A 118 9.00 18.34 -14.58
N LEU A 119 9.85 18.42 -13.54
CA LEU A 119 11.23 18.84 -13.67
C LEU A 119 12.04 17.83 -14.49
N LYS A 120 11.90 16.52 -14.23
CA LYS A 120 12.50 15.44 -15.03
C LYS A 120 12.09 15.55 -16.49
N ARG A 121 10.79 15.70 -16.79
CA ARG A 121 10.27 15.90 -18.16
C ARG A 121 10.84 17.15 -18.84
N ARG A 122 10.99 18.26 -18.11
CA ARG A 122 11.56 19.51 -18.65
C ARG A 122 13.05 19.37 -18.95
N MET A 123 13.79 18.62 -18.13
CA MET A 123 15.22 18.32 -18.35
C MET A 123 15.43 17.35 -19.52
N SER A 124 14.62 16.30 -19.63
CA SER A 124 14.65 15.34 -20.74
C SER A 124 14.25 15.95 -22.09
N ARG A 125 13.46 17.03 -22.11
CA ARG A 125 13.17 17.78 -23.36
C ARG A 125 14.28 18.75 -23.78
N LYS A 126 15.18 19.13 -22.86
CA LYS A 126 16.27 20.08 -23.12
C LYS A 126 17.62 19.42 -23.42
N LYS A 127 17.87 18.20 -22.95
CA LYS A 127 19.00 17.38 -23.39
C LYS A 127 18.50 16.46 -24.49
N GLY A 128 19.11 16.49 -25.68
CA GLY A 128 18.97 15.38 -26.63
C GLY A 128 19.45 14.06 -25.99
N LEU A 129 19.17 12.91 -26.65
CA LEU A 129 19.48 11.57 -26.12
C LEU A 129 20.83 11.51 -25.39
N SER A 130 20.78 11.33 -24.07
CA SER A 130 21.97 11.25 -23.22
C SER A 130 22.82 10.04 -23.60
N LEU A 131 24.13 10.10 -23.33
CA LEU A 131 25.02 8.95 -23.55
C LEU A 131 24.54 7.70 -22.80
N GLU A 132 23.92 7.88 -21.62
CA GLU A 132 23.29 6.78 -20.87
C GLU A 132 22.05 6.21 -21.55
N GLU A 133 21.16 7.04 -22.10
CA GLU A 133 19.98 6.55 -22.83
C GLU A 133 20.38 5.81 -24.12
N LYS A 134 21.49 6.21 -24.76
CA LYS A 134 22.05 5.48 -25.91
C LYS A 134 22.62 4.12 -25.49
N ARG A 135 23.27 4.05 -24.32
CA ARG A 135 23.79 2.81 -23.72
C ARG A 135 22.67 1.84 -23.37
N GLU A 136 21.66 2.32 -22.65
CA GLU A 136 20.51 1.51 -22.23
C GLU A 136 19.79 0.93 -23.45
N ARG A 137 19.50 1.75 -24.46
CA ARG A 137 18.89 1.27 -25.71
C ARG A 137 19.74 0.25 -26.48
N MET A 138 21.07 0.36 -26.42
CA MET A 138 21.99 -0.60 -27.03
C MET A 138 21.95 -1.94 -26.29
N VAL A 139 22.01 -1.91 -24.95
CA VAL A 139 21.91 -3.12 -24.11
C VAL A 139 20.56 -3.79 -24.28
N THR A 140 19.46 -3.03 -24.28
CA THR A 140 18.11 -3.58 -24.53
C THR A 140 18.00 -4.24 -25.90
N LEU A 141 18.61 -3.68 -26.95
CA LEU A 141 18.59 -4.30 -28.28
C LEU A 141 19.37 -5.62 -28.31
N LEU A 142 20.53 -5.68 -27.66
CA LEU A 142 21.33 -6.90 -27.56
C LEU A 142 20.57 -7.99 -26.78
N GLN A 143 19.94 -7.62 -25.66
CA GLN A 143 19.15 -8.52 -24.83
C GLN A 143 17.83 -8.96 -25.48
N GLU A 144 17.15 -8.09 -26.25
CA GLU A 144 15.95 -8.43 -27.01
C GLU A 144 16.25 -9.44 -28.11
N LYS A 145 17.43 -9.32 -28.74
CA LYS A 145 17.82 -10.19 -29.86
C LYS A 145 18.52 -11.47 -29.42
N GLN A 146 19.10 -11.51 -28.22
CA GLN A 146 19.82 -12.66 -27.66
C GLN A 146 20.79 -13.30 -28.65
N ASP A 147 21.50 -12.47 -29.41
CA ASP A 147 22.35 -12.90 -30.52
C ASP A 147 23.71 -12.20 -30.45
N PHE A 148 24.68 -12.73 -31.16
CA PHE A 148 26.04 -12.22 -31.24
C PHE A 148 26.17 -11.27 -32.42
N PHE A 149 26.61 -10.05 -32.16
CA PHE A 149 26.68 -9.02 -33.19
C PHE A 149 28.10 -8.56 -33.46
N GLN A 150 28.41 -8.33 -34.74
CA GLN A 150 29.62 -7.62 -35.14
C GLN A 150 29.42 -6.09 -35.08
N LEU A 151 30.52 -5.34 -34.93
CA LEU A 151 30.48 -3.87 -34.94
C LEU A 151 29.73 -3.30 -36.16
N LYS A 152 29.97 -3.87 -37.35
CA LYS A 152 29.32 -3.45 -38.61
C LYS A 152 27.82 -3.74 -38.65
N GLU A 153 27.37 -4.76 -37.93
CA GLU A 153 25.96 -5.13 -37.82
C GLU A 153 25.26 -4.19 -36.84
N LEU A 154 25.90 -3.87 -35.71
CA LEU A 154 25.39 -2.90 -34.74
C LEU A 154 25.33 -1.48 -35.30
N GLU A 155 26.29 -1.06 -36.13
CA GLU A 155 26.27 0.23 -36.82
C GLU A 155 25.08 0.38 -37.80
N LYS A 156 24.56 -0.73 -38.34
CA LYS A 156 23.37 -0.75 -39.22
C LYS A 156 22.06 -0.91 -38.45
N LEU A 157 22.06 -1.72 -37.40
CA LEU A 157 20.86 -2.04 -36.61
C LEU A 157 20.52 -0.95 -35.59
N ALA A 158 21.52 -0.34 -34.94
CA ALA A 158 21.29 0.64 -33.87
C ALA A 158 20.60 1.95 -34.35
N PRO A 159 20.89 2.49 -35.55
CA PRO A 159 20.13 3.61 -36.10
C PRO A 159 18.71 3.20 -36.51
N LYS A 160 18.53 1.99 -37.03
CA LYS A 160 17.26 1.50 -37.61
C LYS A 160 16.23 1.11 -36.54
N GLU A 161 16.66 0.44 -35.47
CA GLU A 161 15.78 -0.13 -34.44
C GLU A 161 15.55 0.82 -33.25
N LYS A 162 16.58 1.57 -32.83
CA LYS A 162 16.51 2.39 -31.58
C LYS A 162 16.92 3.86 -31.76
N GLY A 163 17.19 4.30 -33.00
CA GLY A 163 17.46 5.70 -33.35
C GLY A 163 18.81 6.24 -32.84
N ILE A 164 19.80 5.36 -32.65
CA ILE A 164 21.15 5.74 -32.21
C ILE A 164 21.95 6.24 -33.42
N ILE A 165 22.70 7.34 -33.28
CA ILE A 165 23.54 7.88 -34.35
C ILE A 165 24.68 6.88 -34.63
N ALA A 166 24.82 6.43 -35.89
CA ALA A 166 25.80 5.41 -36.30
C ALA A 166 27.24 5.71 -35.83
N GLN A 167 27.65 6.98 -35.90
CA GLN A 167 28.98 7.43 -35.46
C GLN A 167 29.22 7.23 -33.95
N SER A 168 28.17 7.21 -33.13
CA SER A 168 28.29 7.01 -31.68
C SER A 168 28.19 5.53 -31.25
N VAL A 169 27.86 4.62 -32.16
CA VAL A 169 27.66 3.20 -31.84
C VAL A 169 28.95 2.57 -31.33
N LYS A 170 30.08 2.85 -31.98
CA LYS A 170 31.40 2.34 -31.59
C LYS A 170 31.80 2.79 -30.18
N ASP A 171 31.68 4.08 -29.89
CA ASP A 171 32.06 4.63 -28.57
C ASP A 171 31.12 4.15 -27.47
N VAL A 172 29.83 3.99 -27.78
CA VAL A 172 28.83 3.46 -26.83
C VAL A 172 29.08 1.99 -26.52
N ILE A 173 29.35 1.15 -27.53
CA ILE A 173 29.67 -0.27 -27.32
C ILE A 173 30.98 -0.41 -26.56
N GLN A 174 32.03 0.32 -26.96
CA GLN A 174 33.31 0.23 -26.28
C GLN A 174 33.17 0.60 -24.80
N SER A 175 32.43 1.66 -24.49
CA SER A 175 32.24 2.02 -23.09
C SER A 175 31.30 1.08 -22.32
N LEU A 176 30.40 0.36 -23.00
CA LEU A 176 29.60 -0.70 -22.37
C LEU A 176 30.45 -1.95 -22.07
N VAL A 177 31.44 -2.23 -22.91
CA VAL A 177 32.44 -3.28 -22.68
C VAL A 177 33.35 -2.90 -21.52
N ASP A 178 33.82 -1.66 -21.49
CA ASP A 178 34.68 -1.17 -20.40
C ASP A 178 33.97 -1.20 -19.03
N ASP A 179 32.64 -0.98 -19.02
CA ASP A 179 31.80 -1.04 -17.81
C ASP A 179 31.27 -2.47 -17.50
N GLY A 180 31.63 -3.48 -18.29
CA GLY A 180 31.25 -4.88 -18.08
C GLY A 180 29.76 -5.19 -18.28
N LEU A 181 29.03 -4.33 -19.02
CA LEU A 181 27.60 -4.54 -19.33
C LEU A 181 27.39 -5.26 -20.67
N VAL A 182 28.38 -5.22 -21.55
CA VAL A 182 28.42 -5.93 -22.82
C VAL A 182 29.71 -6.74 -22.85
N GLU A 183 29.59 -8.04 -23.07
CA GLU A 183 30.74 -8.90 -23.25
C GLU A 183 31.24 -8.78 -24.69
N SER A 184 32.57 -8.85 -24.85
CA SER A 184 33.19 -8.88 -26.16
C SER A 184 34.27 -9.94 -26.22
N ASP A 185 34.30 -10.70 -27.32
CA ASP A 185 35.37 -11.67 -27.56
C ASP A 185 35.76 -11.71 -29.03
N LYS A 186 37.04 -12.01 -29.26
CA LYS A 186 37.66 -12.04 -30.57
C LYS A 186 37.71 -13.47 -31.08
N ILE A 187 36.81 -13.78 -32.01
CA ILE A 187 36.77 -15.07 -32.68
C ILE A 187 37.39 -14.91 -34.08
N GLY A 188 38.63 -15.37 -34.24
CA GLY A 188 39.41 -15.24 -35.47
C GLY A 188 39.81 -13.80 -35.78
N THR A 189 39.33 -13.25 -36.91
CA THR A 189 39.59 -11.86 -37.33
C THR A 189 38.53 -10.86 -36.87
N SER A 190 37.43 -11.33 -36.27
CA SER A 190 36.27 -10.50 -35.93
C SER A 190 36.02 -10.47 -34.42
N VAL A 191 35.59 -9.31 -33.91
CA VAL A 191 35.16 -9.14 -32.52
C VAL A 191 33.64 -9.17 -32.48
N TYR A 192 33.09 -10.00 -31.60
CA TYR A 192 31.66 -10.14 -31.38
C TYR A 192 31.28 -9.50 -30.05
N PHE A 193 30.12 -8.88 -30.01
CA PHE A 193 29.55 -8.25 -28.83
C PHE A 193 28.21 -8.90 -28.51
N TRP A 194 27.98 -9.18 -27.23
CA TRP A 194 26.73 -9.72 -26.74
C TRP A 194 26.42 -9.24 -25.33
N SER A 195 25.15 -9.24 -24.96
CA SER A 195 24.72 -8.95 -23.59
C SER A 195 23.48 -9.78 -23.34
N PHE A 196 23.60 -10.73 -22.42
CA PHE A 196 22.47 -11.51 -21.92
C PHE A 196 21.93 -10.84 -20.66
N PRO A 197 20.60 -10.88 -20.41
CA PRO A 197 20.02 -10.25 -19.24
C PRO A 197 20.58 -10.87 -17.96
N THR A 198 21.42 -10.12 -17.26
CA THR A 198 21.87 -10.44 -15.91
C THR A 198 20.74 -10.08 -14.94
N TYR A 199 19.86 -11.04 -14.69
CA TYR A 199 18.89 -10.92 -13.60
C TYR A 199 19.66 -10.92 -12.28
N GLY A 200 19.88 -9.70 -11.77
CA GLY A 200 20.64 -9.42 -10.56
C GLY A 200 20.06 -10.17 -9.37
N VAL A 201 20.95 -10.80 -8.61
CA VAL A 201 20.66 -11.27 -7.26
C VAL A 201 20.23 -10.03 -6.45
N PRO A 202 19.01 -10.00 -5.88
CA PRO A 202 18.60 -8.84 -5.11
C PRO A 202 19.46 -8.73 -3.84
N PRO A 203 19.96 -7.53 -3.47
CA PRO A 203 20.69 -7.36 -2.24
C PRO A 203 19.69 -7.30 -1.09
N PHE A 204 19.57 -8.37 -0.31
CA PHE A 204 18.74 -8.37 0.89
C PHE A 204 19.55 -8.69 2.16
N PRO A 205 19.10 -8.16 3.30
CA PRO A 205 19.95 -7.57 4.32
C PRO A 205 20.41 -8.62 5.33
N LEU A 206 21.69 -8.55 5.69
CA LEU A 206 22.40 -9.39 6.66
C LEU A 206 21.95 -9.13 8.12
N SER A 207 20.65 -9.10 8.40
CA SER A 207 20.16 -8.90 9.77
C SER A 207 18.77 -9.48 9.95
N ILE A 208 18.70 -10.79 10.19
CA ILE A 208 17.81 -11.48 11.15
C ILE A 208 18.11 -12.99 10.98
N PHE A 209 18.78 -13.57 11.97
CA PHE A 209 18.96 -15.04 12.07
C PHE A 209 18.61 -15.43 13.50
N VAL A 210 17.41 -15.98 13.72
CA VAL A 210 17.05 -16.65 14.98
C VAL A 210 16.01 -17.75 14.66
N LEU A 211 16.49 -18.93 14.24
CA LEU A 211 15.97 -20.30 14.50
C LEU A 211 16.49 -21.28 13.41
N ALA A 212 16.59 -22.57 13.74
CA ALA A 212 17.16 -23.61 12.84
C ALA A 212 16.34 -23.81 11.55
N ASP A 213 15.04 -23.51 11.58
CA ASP A 213 14.17 -23.55 10.41
C ASP A 213 14.50 -22.42 9.41
N ASP A 214 14.98 -21.27 9.90
CA ASP A 214 15.40 -20.13 9.05
C ASP A 214 16.69 -20.44 8.27
N VAL A 215 17.57 -21.30 8.83
CA VAL A 215 18.81 -21.74 8.17
C VAL A 215 18.49 -22.66 6.99
N ILE A 216 17.54 -23.59 7.15
CA ILE A 216 17.12 -24.49 6.07
C ILE A 216 16.46 -23.70 4.94
N ILE A 217 15.61 -22.72 5.27
CA ILE A 217 14.99 -21.82 4.29
C ILE A 217 16.06 -21.03 3.54
N PHE A 218 17.06 -20.48 4.25
CA PHE A 218 18.18 -19.75 3.63
C PHE A 218 18.99 -20.62 2.66
N TYR A 219 19.43 -21.81 3.09
CA TYR A 219 20.17 -22.73 2.21
C TYR A 219 19.33 -23.19 1.02
N SER A 220 18.03 -23.45 1.20
CA SER A 220 17.14 -23.82 0.09
C SER A 220 17.04 -22.70 -0.95
N TRP A 221 17.01 -21.44 -0.51
CA TRP A 221 16.98 -20.28 -1.39
C TRP A 221 18.32 -20.06 -2.10
N GLU A 222 19.46 -20.16 -1.40
CA GLU A 222 20.77 -20.08 -2.03
C GLU A 222 20.98 -21.18 -3.08
N VAL A 223 20.55 -22.41 -2.78
CA VAL A 223 20.59 -23.53 -3.72
C VAL A 223 19.70 -23.25 -4.93
N GLN A 224 18.50 -22.68 -4.72
CA GLN A 224 17.63 -22.27 -5.82
C GLN A 224 18.28 -21.19 -6.69
N VAL A 225 18.89 -20.16 -6.10
CA VAL A 225 19.57 -19.08 -6.82
C VAL A 225 20.77 -19.60 -7.61
N ALA A 226 21.59 -20.45 -7.00
CA ALA A 226 22.74 -21.08 -7.65
C ALA A 226 22.30 -21.98 -8.81
N ARG A 227 21.18 -22.69 -8.64
CA ARG A 227 20.57 -23.54 -9.66
C ARG A 227 20.02 -22.73 -10.83
N GLU A 228 19.26 -21.67 -10.54
CA GLU A 228 18.78 -20.74 -11.56
C GLU A 228 19.95 -20.05 -12.29
N ALA A 229 21.05 -19.75 -11.59
CA ALA A 229 22.28 -19.25 -12.22
C ALA A 229 22.92 -20.30 -13.12
N ALA A 230 23.02 -21.56 -12.70
CA ALA A 230 23.57 -22.65 -13.50
C ALA A 230 22.72 -22.92 -14.76
N ASN A 231 21.39 -22.96 -14.63
CA ASN A 231 20.47 -23.11 -15.76
C ASN A 231 20.56 -21.91 -16.73
N ARG A 232 20.78 -20.68 -16.23
CA ARG A 232 21.06 -19.50 -17.08
C ARG A 232 22.37 -19.62 -17.86
N TRP A 233 23.43 -20.12 -17.22
CA TRP A 233 24.69 -20.40 -17.92
C TRP A 233 24.52 -21.49 -18.97
N LEU A 234 23.70 -22.51 -18.70
CA LEU A 234 23.33 -23.52 -19.67
C LEU A 234 22.62 -22.92 -20.89
N ASP A 235 21.62 -22.05 -20.68
CA ASP A 235 20.94 -21.33 -21.76
C ASP A 235 21.91 -20.54 -22.64
N ASN A 236 22.85 -19.83 -22.01
CA ASN A 236 23.89 -19.08 -22.72
C ASN A 236 24.79 -20.00 -23.55
N ILE A 237 25.23 -21.13 -22.99
CA ILE A 237 26.07 -22.12 -23.67
C ILE A 237 25.31 -22.73 -24.87
N LEU A 238 24.05 -23.11 -24.69
CA LEU A 238 23.20 -23.65 -25.77
C LEU A 238 22.98 -22.62 -26.89
N SER A 239 22.81 -21.35 -26.52
CA SER A 239 22.70 -20.25 -27.48
C SER A 239 23.97 -20.07 -28.31
N VAL A 240 25.15 -20.14 -27.67
CA VAL A 240 26.45 -20.15 -28.36
C VAL A 240 26.58 -21.36 -29.30
N LYS A 241 26.19 -22.56 -28.85
CA LYS A 241 26.22 -23.79 -29.67
C LYS A 241 25.37 -23.65 -30.92
N SER A 242 24.13 -23.20 -30.75
CA SER A 242 23.19 -22.96 -31.85
C SER A 242 23.72 -21.92 -32.83
N TRP A 243 24.27 -20.81 -32.32
CA TRP A 243 24.86 -19.77 -33.15
C TRP A 243 26.08 -20.25 -33.94
N CYS A 244 27.02 -20.93 -33.30
CA CYS A 244 28.22 -21.48 -33.96
C CYS A 244 27.86 -22.49 -35.05
N ARG A 245 26.85 -23.35 -34.80
CA ARG A 245 26.32 -24.28 -35.79
C ARG A 245 25.70 -23.56 -36.98
N ASN A 246 24.81 -22.59 -36.74
CA ASN A 246 24.08 -21.89 -37.79
C ASN A 246 24.96 -20.95 -38.62
N ARG A 247 25.96 -20.30 -38.00
CA ARG A 247 26.77 -19.27 -38.65
C ARG A 247 28.06 -19.79 -39.26
N PHE A 248 28.70 -20.76 -38.62
CA PHE A 248 30.00 -21.30 -39.07
C PHE A 248 29.92 -22.75 -39.56
N ASN A 249 28.74 -23.38 -39.50
CA ASN A 249 28.53 -24.78 -39.88
C ASN A 249 29.52 -25.74 -39.16
N ILE A 250 29.84 -25.40 -37.91
CA ILE A 250 30.71 -26.19 -37.03
C ILE A 250 29.87 -27.28 -36.37
N ASP A 251 30.39 -28.51 -36.38
CA ASP A 251 29.75 -29.65 -35.73
C ASP A 251 29.77 -29.50 -34.20
N GLU A 252 28.64 -29.75 -33.55
CA GLU A 252 28.49 -29.58 -32.11
C GLU A 252 29.43 -30.49 -31.30
N ALA A 253 29.80 -31.66 -31.82
CA ALA A 253 30.73 -32.57 -31.15
C ALA A 253 32.15 -32.00 -31.10
N VAL A 254 32.56 -31.28 -32.15
CA VAL A 254 33.86 -30.59 -32.21
C VAL A 254 33.88 -29.43 -31.21
N LEU A 255 32.78 -28.68 -31.12
CA LEU A 255 32.65 -27.56 -30.20
C LEU A 255 32.62 -28.03 -28.73
N ASN A 256 31.85 -29.08 -28.43
CA ASN A 256 31.83 -29.69 -27.11
C ASN A 256 33.22 -30.15 -26.66
N LYS A 257 33.97 -30.80 -27.55
CA LYS A 257 35.33 -31.27 -27.26
C LYS A 257 36.32 -30.12 -27.05
N GLN A 258 36.19 -29.03 -27.82
CA GLN A 258 37.10 -27.88 -27.75
C GLN A 258 36.88 -27.04 -26.49
N PHE A 259 35.63 -26.88 -26.06
CA PHE A 259 35.26 -26.10 -24.87
C PHE A 259 35.09 -26.96 -23.61
N GLY A 260 35.30 -28.28 -23.71
CA GLY A 260 35.17 -29.20 -22.58
C GLY A 260 33.74 -29.32 -22.04
N ILE A 261 32.73 -29.17 -22.90
CA ILE A 261 31.32 -29.23 -22.51
C ILE A 261 30.91 -30.71 -22.39
N PRO A 262 30.46 -31.18 -21.22
CA PRO A 262 29.97 -32.55 -21.03
C PRO A 262 28.71 -32.84 -21.86
N GLU A 263 28.58 -34.07 -22.38
CA GLU A 263 27.40 -34.50 -23.16
C GLU A 263 26.16 -34.74 -22.30
N ASP A 264 26.36 -34.95 -20.99
CA ASP A 264 25.34 -35.13 -19.96
C ASP A 264 24.90 -33.82 -19.29
N MET A 265 25.36 -32.67 -19.81
CA MET A 265 24.98 -31.37 -19.28
C MET A 265 23.53 -31.03 -19.67
N ASP A 266 22.63 -31.10 -18.70
CA ASP A 266 21.21 -30.80 -18.84
C ASP A 266 20.75 -29.81 -17.75
N TYR A 267 19.51 -29.32 -17.87
CA TYR A 267 18.91 -28.47 -16.85
C TYR A 267 18.88 -29.22 -15.51
N LEU A 268 19.26 -28.50 -14.46
CA LEU A 268 19.11 -29.00 -13.11
C LEU A 268 17.60 -28.96 -12.78
N ASP A 269 16.96 -30.13 -12.72
CA ASP A 269 15.57 -30.33 -12.27
C ASP A 269 15.48 -30.66 -10.76
N THR A 270 14.28 -30.53 -10.19
CA THR A 270 13.99 -30.57 -8.72
C THR A 270 14.31 -31.87 -8.03
#